data_AF-A0AAV0Q1K2-F1
#
_entry.id   AF-A0AAV0Q1K2-F1
#
_cell.length_a   1.000
_cell.length_b   1.000
_cell.length_c   1.000
_cell.angle_alpha   90.00
_cell.angle_beta   90.00
_cell.angle_gamma   90.00
#
_symmetry.space_group_name_H-M   'P 1'
#
loop_
_entity.id
_entity.type
_entity.pdbx_description
1 polymer ?
#
loop_
_entity_poly.entity_id
_entity_poly.type
_entity_poly.pdbx_seq_one_letter_code
_entity_poly.pdbx_strand_id
1 'polypeptide(L)'
;MLLAESEGSYTVQQNYTSLDIHVGQSYSFLVTMDQNASSDYYIVASARMVNDTTWRRHYTNSKGKASGPLPAAPQDEFDKTFSMNQARSIRWNVSASGARPNPQGSFRYGSINVTEVYVLKNKPPVQINGKKRATLSGISFINPATPIRLADQFKVKGVYKLDFPNNPLTGPPKLETSVINGTYRGFMEVILQNNETRMQSYHLSGYAVFVVGMDYGEWSDNSRGTYNKWDGIARTTVQVYPGAWTAILVSLDNVGVWNLRSENLDSWYLGQETYVRVVNPEETNKTEFPIPDNALFCGALGKMQKYASK
;
A
#
# COMPACT_ATOMS: atom_id res chain seq x y z
N MET A 1 24.12 -4.66 -3.85
CA MET A 1 23.32 -4.31 -2.66
C MET A 1 22.60 -5.57 -2.20
N LEU A 2 22.85 -6.06 -0.99
CA LEU A 2 22.16 -7.23 -0.45
C LEU A 2 20.86 -6.77 0.23
N LEU A 3 19.71 -7.17 -0.29
CA LEU A 3 18.40 -6.83 0.29
C LEU A 3 18.20 -7.60 1.59
N ALA A 4 18.06 -6.87 2.71
CA ALA A 4 17.90 -7.45 4.04
C ALA A 4 16.47 -7.36 4.57
N GLU A 5 15.75 -6.29 4.22
CA GLU A 5 14.43 -6.00 4.77
C GLU A 5 13.58 -5.16 3.80
N SER A 6 12.27 -5.36 3.84
CA SER A 6 11.25 -4.57 3.14
C SER A 6 10.05 -4.31 4.06
N GLU A 7 9.72 -3.04 4.28
CA GLU A 7 8.57 -2.58 5.08
C GLU A 7 8.38 -3.26 6.46
N GLY A 8 9.48 -3.45 7.18
CA GLY A 8 9.57 -4.09 8.49
C GLY A 8 9.73 -5.61 8.44
N SER A 9 9.77 -6.22 7.25
CA SER A 9 9.83 -7.67 7.05
C SER A 9 11.22 -8.10 6.58
N TYR A 10 11.82 -9.10 7.25
CA TYR A 10 13.08 -9.68 6.79
C TYR A 10 12.86 -10.47 5.50
N THR A 11 13.70 -10.23 4.50
CA THR A 11 13.62 -10.85 3.19
C THR A 11 14.54 -12.06 3.08
N VAL A 12 14.23 -12.99 2.18
CA VAL A 12 15.23 -13.95 1.69
C VAL A 12 16.32 -13.14 1.00
N GLN A 13 17.51 -13.13 1.58
CA GLN A 13 18.57 -12.22 1.18
C GLN A 13 19.02 -12.50 -0.25
N GLN A 14 18.99 -11.46 -1.08
CA GLN A 14 19.37 -11.52 -2.49
C GLN A 14 20.16 -10.28 -2.86
N ASN A 15 21.12 -10.45 -3.78
CA ASN A 15 21.94 -9.35 -4.28
C ASN A 15 21.25 -8.69 -5.48
N TYR A 16 21.08 -7.37 -5.38
CA TYR A 16 20.59 -6.52 -6.45
C TYR A 16 21.67 -5.53 -6.88
N THR A 17 21.77 -5.33 -8.19
CA THR A 17 22.58 -4.25 -8.80
C THR A 17 21.80 -2.92 -8.82
N SER A 18 20.47 -2.99 -8.97
CA SER A 18 19.53 -1.89 -8.86
C SER A 18 18.20 -2.39 -8.26
N LEU A 19 17.43 -1.51 -7.63
CA LEU A 19 16.11 -1.84 -7.09
C LEU A 19 15.12 -0.69 -7.32
N ASP A 20 13.91 -1.03 -7.75
CA ASP A 20 12.78 -0.12 -7.86
C ASP A 20 12.10 0.06 -6.50
N ILE A 21 11.98 1.32 -6.09
CA ILE A 21 11.23 1.72 -4.90
C ILE A 21 10.07 2.61 -5.34
N HIS A 22 8.88 2.33 -4.79
CA HIS A 22 7.67 3.10 -5.08
C HIS A 22 7.25 3.95 -3.88
N VAL A 23 6.43 4.97 -4.12
CA VAL A 23 5.98 5.89 -3.07
C VAL A 23 5.28 5.11 -1.95
N GLY A 24 5.70 5.34 -0.71
CA GLY A 24 5.19 4.67 0.48
C GLY A 24 5.91 3.36 0.84
N GLN A 25 6.89 2.90 0.05
CA GLN A 25 7.69 1.72 0.34
C GLN A 25 8.98 2.07 1.08
N SER A 26 9.52 1.10 1.83
CA SER A 26 10.84 1.18 2.46
C SER A 26 11.60 -0.15 2.28
N TYR A 27 12.92 -0.03 2.23
CA TYR A 27 13.84 -1.17 2.09
C TYR A 27 15.14 -0.88 2.84
N SER A 28 15.77 -1.94 3.35
CA SER A 28 17.12 -1.88 3.91
C SER A 28 18.06 -2.79 3.13
N PHE A 29 19.26 -2.27 2.84
CA PHE A 29 20.31 -2.97 2.11
C PHE A 29 21.61 -3.00 2.91
N LEU A 30 22.35 -4.11 2.77
CA LEU A 30 23.76 -4.14 3.12
C LEU A 30 24.58 -3.86 1.86
N VAL A 31 25.56 -2.96 1.98
CA VAL A 31 26.49 -2.63 0.92
C VAL A 31 27.90 -2.86 1.45
N THR A 32 28.64 -3.76 0.81
CA THR A 32 30.05 -4.00 1.12
C THR A 32 30.90 -3.00 0.35
N MET A 33 31.72 -2.24 1.05
CA MET A 33 32.63 -1.24 0.47
C MET A 33 34.02 -1.87 0.22
N ASP A 34 34.08 -2.87 -0.65
CA ASP A 34 35.28 -3.64 -1.00
C ASP A 34 36.05 -3.08 -2.22
N GLN A 35 35.58 -1.95 -2.75
CA GLN A 35 36.14 -1.31 -3.94
C GLN A 35 37.36 -0.43 -3.61
N ASN A 36 38.04 0.10 -4.64
CA ASN A 36 39.23 0.94 -4.48
C ASN A 36 38.93 2.22 -3.66
N ALA A 37 39.60 2.37 -2.51
CA ALA A 37 39.43 3.50 -1.59
C ALA A 37 39.93 4.86 -2.12
N SER A 38 40.53 4.92 -3.30
CA SER A 38 41.09 6.15 -3.88
C SER A 38 40.10 6.94 -4.74
N SER A 39 38.91 6.39 -5.00
CA SER A 39 37.93 6.94 -5.94
C SER A 39 36.53 7.02 -5.33
N ASP A 40 35.75 8.01 -5.79
CA ASP A 40 34.31 8.09 -5.54
C ASP A 40 33.51 7.10 -6.39
N TYR A 41 32.34 6.72 -5.90
CA TYR A 41 31.35 5.87 -6.60
C TYR A 41 30.02 6.60 -6.76
N TYR A 42 29.24 6.25 -7.78
CA TYR A 42 27.91 6.83 -7.97
C TYR A 42 26.85 6.06 -7.18
N ILE A 43 25.95 6.80 -6.50
CA ILE A 43 24.63 6.30 -6.10
C ILE A 43 23.61 7.05 -6.94
N VAL A 44 22.80 6.31 -7.68
CA VAL A 44 21.91 6.86 -8.70
C VAL A 44 20.48 6.51 -8.38
N ALA A 45 19.62 7.52 -8.43
CA ALA A 45 18.18 7.35 -8.45
C ALA A 45 17.67 8.04 -9.71
N SER A 46 16.89 7.31 -10.50
CA SER A 46 16.23 7.83 -11.70
C SER A 46 14.75 7.51 -11.60
N ALA A 47 13.92 8.43 -12.07
CA ALA A 47 12.52 8.14 -12.21
C ALA A 47 12.32 7.03 -13.26
N ARG A 48 11.35 6.16 -13.00
CA ARG A 48 10.96 5.05 -13.87
C ARG A 48 9.54 5.32 -14.35
N MET A 49 9.21 4.89 -15.56
CA MET A 49 7.87 5.05 -16.16
C MET A 49 7.46 6.52 -16.37
N VAL A 50 8.43 7.43 -16.48
CA VAL A 50 8.27 8.86 -16.81
C VAL A 50 9.45 9.36 -17.66
N ASN A 51 9.24 10.42 -18.43
CA ASN A 51 10.25 10.99 -19.35
C ASN A 51 11.13 12.08 -18.69
N ASP A 52 11.80 11.80 -17.55
CA ASP A 52 12.66 12.83 -16.93
C ASP A 52 13.88 12.27 -16.16
N THR A 53 15.04 12.93 -16.26
CA THR A 53 16.26 12.56 -15.50
C THR A 53 17.08 13.78 -15.07
N THR A 54 17.34 13.92 -13.76
CA THR A 54 18.39 14.79 -13.18
C THR A 54 18.95 14.18 -11.88
N TRP A 55 20.28 14.16 -11.68
CA TRP A 55 20.90 13.79 -10.38
C TRP A 55 22.43 14.11 -10.26
N ARG A 56 22.96 14.25 -9.02
CA ARG A 56 24.40 14.19 -8.61
C ARG A 56 24.58 14.08 -7.06
N ARG A 57 25.60 13.35 -6.56
CA ARG A 57 26.10 13.35 -5.13
C ARG A 57 27.61 13.06 -5.00
N HIS A 58 28.20 13.31 -3.83
CA HIS A 58 29.66 13.32 -3.50
C HIS A 58 29.95 12.66 -2.14
N TYR A 59 31.08 11.94 -1.97
CA TYR A 59 31.52 11.42 -0.66
C TYR A 59 32.51 12.36 0.03
N THR A 60 32.43 12.46 1.35
CA THR A 60 33.18 13.44 2.15
C THR A 60 34.67 13.13 2.33
N ASN A 61 35.12 11.91 2.03
CA ASN A 61 36.51 11.44 2.23
C ASN A 61 37.25 11.08 0.94
N SER A 62 36.61 11.22 -0.22
CA SER A 62 37.28 10.95 -1.48
C SER A 62 38.20 12.09 -1.88
N LYS A 63 39.36 11.73 -2.41
CA LYS A 63 40.32 12.68 -3.01
C LYS A 63 40.11 12.84 -4.52
N GLY A 64 39.23 12.04 -5.12
CA GLY A 64 39.00 11.99 -6.57
C GLY A 64 37.52 11.95 -6.93
N LYS A 65 37.14 12.65 -8.00
CA LYS A 65 35.75 12.66 -8.47
C LYS A 65 35.35 11.29 -9.00
N ALA A 66 34.05 10.97 -8.90
CA ALA A 66 33.50 9.79 -9.54
C ALA A 66 33.79 9.87 -11.05
N SER A 67 34.21 8.75 -11.64
CA SER A 67 34.60 8.67 -13.04
C SER A 67 33.91 7.49 -13.73
N GLY A 68 33.87 7.50 -15.06
CA GLY A 68 33.14 6.51 -15.85
C GLY A 68 31.69 6.91 -16.17
N PRO A 69 31.03 6.14 -17.05
CA PRO A 69 29.65 6.40 -17.46
C PRO A 69 28.69 6.13 -16.30
N LEU A 70 27.57 6.85 -16.31
CA LEU A 70 26.46 6.57 -15.42
C LEU A 70 25.83 5.22 -15.76
N PRO A 71 25.23 4.50 -14.78
CA PRO A 71 24.37 3.36 -15.07
C PRO A 71 23.31 3.72 -16.12
N ALA A 72 23.00 2.76 -16.99
CA ALA A 72 21.96 2.96 -17.99
C ALA A 72 20.62 3.28 -17.32
N ALA A 73 19.86 4.20 -17.91
CA ALA A 73 18.51 4.49 -17.47
C ALA A 73 17.61 3.25 -17.60
N PRO A 74 16.53 3.15 -16.80
CA PRO A 74 15.55 2.09 -16.94
C PRO A 74 14.99 2.00 -18.37
N GLN A 75 14.93 0.78 -18.93
CA GLN A 75 14.46 0.53 -20.29
C GLN A 75 12.96 0.21 -20.34
N ASP A 76 12.10 1.05 -19.76
CA ASP A 76 10.67 0.74 -19.59
C ASP A 76 9.88 0.62 -20.90
N GLU A 77 10.39 1.22 -21.98
CA GLU A 77 9.80 1.08 -23.31
C GLU A 77 9.95 -0.34 -23.86
N PHE A 78 11.12 -0.95 -23.66
CA PHE A 78 11.50 -2.24 -24.24
C PHE A 78 11.34 -3.41 -23.26
N ASP A 79 11.49 -3.16 -21.95
CA ASP A 79 11.28 -4.15 -20.89
C ASP A 79 10.32 -3.60 -19.83
N LYS A 80 9.03 -3.81 -20.10
CA LYS A 80 7.96 -3.47 -19.17
C LYS A 80 7.92 -4.42 -17.98
N THR A 81 8.54 -5.60 -18.07
CA THR A 81 8.37 -6.70 -17.11
C THR A 81 9.40 -6.69 -15.98
N PHE A 82 10.55 -6.04 -16.18
CA PHE A 82 11.65 -6.00 -15.21
C PHE A 82 11.19 -5.66 -13.79
N SER A 83 10.46 -4.56 -13.63
CA SER A 83 10.04 -4.05 -12.33
C SER A 83 9.12 -5.05 -11.60
N MET A 84 8.15 -5.62 -12.33
CA MET A 84 7.25 -6.64 -11.77
C MET A 84 7.99 -7.92 -11.42
N ASN A 85 8.91 -8.38 -12.27
CA ASN A 85 9.72 -9.58 -12.00
C ASN A 85 10.63 -9.36 -10.79
N GLN A 86 11.21 -8.17 -10.65
CA GLN A 86 11.97 -7.78 -9.47
C GLN A 86 11.07 -7.80 -8.22
N ALA A 87 9.88 -7.21 -8.27
CA ALA A 87 8.94 -7.25 -7.16
C ALA A 87 8.56 -8.69 -6.75
N ARG A 88 8.30 -9.57 -7.73
CA ARG A 88 8.00 -11.01 -7.51
C ARG A 88 9.18 -11.78 -6.91
N SER A 89 10.41 -11.34 -7.16
CA SER A 89 11.62 -11.98 -6.62
C SER A 89 11.83 -11.74 -5.13
N ILE A 90 11.18 -10.72 -4.55
CA ILE A 90 11.29 -10.39 -3.13
C ILE A 90 10.40 -11.34 -2.33
N ARG A 91 11.02 -12.17 -1.51
CA ARG A 91 10.36 -13.22 -0.71
C ARG A 91 10.56 -12.98 0.77
N TRP A 92 9.59 -13.40 1.57
CA TRP A 92 9.67 -13.32 3.02
C TRP A 92 10.59 -14.40 3.58
N ASN A 93 11.53 -14.04 4.46
CA ASN A 93 12.35 -15.05 5.13
C ASN A 93 11.55 -15.72 6.25
N VAL A 94 10.91 -16.85 5.94
CA VAL A 94 10.02 -17.55 6.86
C VAL A 94 10.71 -18.10 8.12
N SER A 95 12.03 -18.33 8.09
CA SER A 95 12.80 -18.80 9.24
C SER A 95 13.39 -17.66 10.08
N ALA A 96 13.39 -16.43 9.58
CA ALA A 96 13.87 -15.30 10.35
C ALA A 96 12.99 -15.09 11.58
N SER A 97 13.65 -14.92 12.72
CA SER A 97 13.07 -14.53 13.99
C SER A 97 13.92 -13.35 14.44
N GLY A 98 13.31 -12.15 14.45
CA GLY A 98 13.95 -10.96 15.04
C GLY A 98 13.95 -11.08 16.56
N ALA A 99 13.48 -10.06 17.27
CA ALA A 99 13.30 -10.12 18.73
C ALA A 99 12.07 -10.95 19.19
N ARG A 100 11.38 -11.66 18.29
CA ARG A 100 10.14 -12.40 18.58
C ARG A 100 10.42 -13.89 18.78
N PRO A 101 9.74 -14.57 19.74
CA PRO A 101 9.94 -16.02 19.95
C PRO A 101 9.61 -16.88 18.74
N ASN A 102 8.62 -16.47 17.95
CA ASN A 102 8.14 -17.21 16.79
C ASN A 102 8.76 -16.66 15.49
N PRO A 103 9.23 -17.52 14.57
CA PRO A 103 9.66 -17.10 13.24
C PRO A 103 8.55 -16.40 12.45
N GLN A 104 8.94 -15.54 11.51
CA GLN A 104 8.02 -14.84 10.60
C GLN A 104 7.02 -15.80 9.93
N GLY A 105 7.47 -16.95 9.44
CA GLY A 105 6.63 -17.95 8.77
C GLY A 105 5.66 -18.74 9.66
N SER A 106 5.58 -18.43 10.96
CA SER A 106 4.66 -19.11 11.87
C SER A 106 3.18 -18.81 11.53
N PHE A 107 2.91 -17.64 10.95
CA PHE A 107 1.58 -17.29 10.47
C PHE A 107 1.36 -17.85 9.06
N ARG A 108 0.72 -19.02 8.97
CA ARG A 108 0.46 -19.76 7.71
C ARG A 108 -0.71 -19.16 6.92
N TYR A 109 -0.54 -17.92 6.47
CA TYR A 109 -1.58 -17.14 5.80
C TYR A 109 -2.21 -17.87 4.60
N GLY A 110 -1.43 -18.67 3.86
CA GLY A 110 -1.92 -19.39 2.68
C GLY A 110 -2.84 -20.58 2.97
N SER A 111 -2.95 -20.99 4.23
CA SER A 111 -3.86 -22.06 4.69
C SER A 111 -5.14 -21.52 5.33
N ILE A 112 -5.28 -20.19 5.46
CA ILE A 112 -6.44 -19.55 6.06
C ILE A 112 -7.52 -19.36 4.98
N ASN A 113 -8.74 -19.75 5.28
CA ASN A 113 -9.87 -19.55 4.37
C ASN A 113 -10.21 -18.06 4.27
N VAL A 114 -10.29 -17.56 3.04
CA VAL A 114 -10.73 -16.19 2.76
C VAL A 114 -12.22 -16.07 3.08
N THR A 115 -12.57 -15.06 3.88
CA THR A 115 -13.95 -14.76 4.29
C THR A 115 -14.60 -13.71 3.41
N GLU A 116 -13.80 -12.78 2.86
CA GLU A 116 -14.29 -11.62 2.11
C GLU A 116 -13.36 -11.36 0.92
N VAL A 117 -13.94 -11.04 -0.25
CA VAL A 117 -13.19 -10.77 -1.48
C VAL A 117 -13.61 -9.42 -2.04
N TYR A 118 -12.63 -8.56 -2.33
CA TYR A 118 -12.82 -7.25 -2.94
C TYR A 118 -11.99 -7.12 -4.22
N VAL A 119 -12.65 -6.89 -5.35
CA VAL A 119 -12.00 -6.48 -6.61
C VAL A 119 -12.08 -4.97 -6.73
N LEU A 120 -10.95 -4.33 -6.47
CA LEU A 120 -10.79 -2.89 -6.44
C LEU A 120 -10.16 -2.40 -7.74
N LYS A 121 -10.95 -1.70 -8.56
CA LYS A 121 -10.51 -1.26 -9.89
C LYS A 121 -10.42 0.25 -9.96
N ASN A 122 -9.23 0.78 -10.23
CA ASN A 122 -9.08 2.19 -10.60
C ASN A 122 -9.21 2.38 -12.11
N LYS A 123 -9.52 3.61 -12.50
CA LYS A 123 -9.63 4.07 -13.88
C LYS A 123 -8.95 5.45 -13.99
N PRO A 124 -8.60 5.92 -15.20
CA PRO A 124 -8.20 7.29 -15.40
C PRO A 124 -9.22 8.27 -14.79
N PRO A 125 -8.78 9.46 -14.31
CA PRO A 125 -9.67 10.43 -13.69
C PRO A 125 -10.90 10.76 -14.55
N VAL A 126 -12.06 10.84 -13.90
CA VAL A 126 -13.38 11.04 -14.51
C VAL A 126 -13.94 12.42 -14.15
N GLN A 127 -14.97 12.87 -14.87
CA GLN A 127 -15.73 14.07 -14.51
C GLN A 127 -16.96 13.66 -13.70
N ILE A 128 -17.10 14.19 -12.48
CA ILE A 128 -18.31 14.04 -11.66
C ILE A 128 -18.78 15.44 -11.27
N ASN A 129 -20.00 15.80 -11.68
CA ASN A 129 -20.59 17.13 -11.45
C ASN A 129 -19.67 18.28 -11.92
N GLY A 130 -19.04 18.13 -13.10
CA GLY A 130 -18.15 19.14 -13.70
C GLY A 130 -16.77 19.28 -13.05
N LYS A 131 -16.42 18.42 -12.09
CA LYS A 131 -15.10 18.40 -11.46
C LYS A 131 -14.37 17.10 -11.78
N LYS A 132 -13.07 17.22 -12.09
CA LYS A 132 -12.17 16.08 -12.23
C LYS A 132 -12.07 15.34 -10.89
N ARG A 133 -12.21 14.01 -10.91
CA ARG A 133 -12.21 13.13 -9.75
C ARG A 133 -11.49 11.83 -10.07
N ALA A 134 -10.95 11.19 -9.05
CA ALA A 134 -10.42 9.83 -9.12
C ALA A 134 -11.37 8.91 -8.34
N THR A 135 -11.42 7.64 -8.74
CA THR A 135 -12.35 6.67 -8.18
C THR A 135 -11.66 5.35 -7.88
N LEU A 136 -12.08 4.71 -6.80
CA LEU A 136 -11.78 3.31 -6.53
C LEU A 136 -13.09 2.51 -6.65
N SER A 137 -13.15 1.56 -7.59
CA SER A 137 -14.36 0.78 -7.90
C SER A 137 -15.61 1.61 -8.23
N GLY A 138 -15.42 2.81 -8.80
CA GLY A 138 -16.51 3.73 -9.17
C GLY A 138 -16.96 4.67 -8.07
N ILE A 139 -16.37 4.59 -6.87
CA ILE A 139 -16.59 5.55 -5.78
C ILE A 139 -15.46 6.57 -5.78
N SER A 140 -15.80 7.85 -5.85
CA SER A 140 -14.89 8.94 -5.51
C SER A 140 -15.15 9.35 -4.07
N PHE A 141 -14.18 9.11 -3.19
CA PHE A 141 -14.36 9.28 -1.76
C PHE A 141 -14.51 10.76 -1.37
N ILE A 142 -15.48 11.05 -0.50
CA ILE A 142 -15.60 12.36 0.14
C ILE A 142 -15.20 12.24 1.60
N ASN A 143 -14.22 13.06 2.01
CA ASN A 143 -13.85 13.17 3.42
C ASN A 143 -15.00 13.81 4.22
N PRO A 144 -15.57 13.09 5.21
CA PRO A 144 -16.65 13.61 6.01
C PRO A 144 -16.16 14.69 6.97
N ALA A 145 -17.03 15.64 7.31
CA ALA A 145 -16.71 16.69 8.28
C ALA A 145 -16.52 16.17 9.72
N THR A 146 -17.02 14.96 10.01
CA THR A 146 -16.83 14.26 11.29
C THR A 146 -15.93 13.05 11.05
N PRO A 147 -14.83 12.85 11.81
CA PRO A 147 -13.94 11.71 11.60
C PRO A 147 -14.69 10.38 11.77
N ILE A 148 -14.49 9.44 10.85
CA ILE A 148 -15.25 8.18 10.80
C ILE A 148 -15.18 7.42 12.13
N ARG A 149 -13.97 7.30 12.72
CA ARG A 149 -13.79 6.59 14.00
C ARG A 149 -14.52 7.26 15.17
N LEU A 150 -14.61 8.60 15.19
CA LEU A 150 -15.40 9.30 16.21
C LEU A 150 -16.89 9.18 15.93
N ALA A 151 -17.31 9.29 14.68
CA ALA A 151 -18.71 9.06 14.30
C ALA A 151 -19.19 7.68 14.70
N ASP A 152 -18.35 6.65 14.55
CA ASP A 152 -18.64 5.28 14.96
C ASP A 152 -18.82 5.17 16.49
N GLN A 153 -17.87 5.72 17.25
CA GLN A 153 -17.91 5.68 18.72
C GLN A 153 -19.11 6.41 19.33
N PHE A 154 -19.43 7.58 18.79
CA PHE A 154 -20.56 8.40 19.25
C PHE A 154 -21.86 8.08 18.52
N LYS A 155 -21.88 7.02 17.70
CA LYS A 155 -23.06 6.53 16.96
C LYS A 155 -23.74 7.63 16.13
N VAL A 156 -22.93 8.51 15.54
CA VAL A 156 -23.38 9.62 14.68
C VAL A 156 -23.85 9.06 13.34
N LYS A 157 -25.14 9.18 13.06
CA LYS A 157 -25.74 8.67 11.82
C LYS A 157 -25.42 9.57 10.62
N GLY A 158 -25.33 8.97 9.43
CA GLY A 158 -25.21 9.70 8.15
C GLY A 158 -23.82 10.24 7.82
N VAL A 159 -22.80 9.97 8.63
CA VAL A 159 -21.41 10.40 8.37
C VAL A 159 -20.76 9.57 7.26
N TYR A 160 -21.04 8.27 7.24
CA TYR A 160 -20.50 7.31 6.27
C TYR A 160 -21.50 6.18 6.05
N LYS A 161 -21.26 5.36 5.03
CA LYS A 161 -22.05 4.15 4.73
C LYS A 161 -21.13 2.93 4.66
N LEU A 162 -21.63 1.78 5.09
CA LEU A 162 -20.94 0.49 5.04
C LEU A 162 -21.32 -0.30 3.78
N ASP A 163 -21.29 0.37 2.63
CA ASP A 163 -21.78 -0.13 1.34
C ASP A 163 -20.72 -0.12 0.24
N PHE A 164 -19.43 -0.14 0.62
CA PHE A 164 -18.36 -0.12 -0.38
C PHE A 164 -18.44 -1.40 -1.23
N PRO A 165 -18.43 -1.29 -2.57
CA PRO A 165 -18.77 -2.43 -3.40
C PRO A 165 -17.62 -3.43 -3.50
N ASN A 166 -17.94 -4.72 -3.36
CA ASN A 166 -16.97 -5.81 -3.50
C ASN A 166 -16.45 -5.97 -4.95
N ASN A 167 -17.17 -5.43 -5.93
CA ASN A 167 -16.77 -5.41 -7.34
C ASN A 167 -16.94 -3.99 -7.91
N PRO A 168 -16.24 -3.63 -8.99
CA PRO A 168 -16.38 -2.31 -9.59
C PRO A 168 -17.83 -2.02 -10.01
N LEU A 169 -18.31 -0.80 -9.74
CA LEU A 169 -19.65 -0.39 -10.19
C LEU A 169 -19.77 -0.48 -11.72
N THR A 170 -20.92 -0.98 -12.17
CA THR A 170 -21.29 -1.05 -13.60
C THR A 170 -21.88 0.27 -14.12
N GLY A 171 -22.44 1.09 -13.21
CA GLY A 171 -23.07 2.37 -13.52
C GLY A 171 -22.11 3.57 -13.48
N PRO A 172 -22.67 4.80 -13.55
CA PRO A 172 -21.87 6.02 -13.45
C PRO A 172 -21.17 6.11 -12.09
N PRO A 173 -19.96 6.68 -12.03
CA PRO A 173 -19.25 6.88 -10.78
C PRO A 173 -20.01 7.86 -9.88
N LYS A 174 -19.92 7.67 -8.56
CA LYS A 174 -20.58 8.52 -7.57
C LYS A 174 -19.62 9.06 -6.52
N LEU A 175 -20.00 10.18 -5.94
CA LEU A 175 -19.30 10.84 -4.83
C LEU A 175 -19.91 10.37 -3.51
N GLU A 176 -19.13 9.71 -2.65
CA GLU A 176 -19.68 9.13 -1.41
C GLU A 176 -18.62 8.86 -0.34
N THR A 177 -19.00 8.88 0.93
CA THR A 177 -18.19 8.39 2.05
C THR A 177 -18.53 6.92 2.32
N SER A 178 -18.13 6.05 1.40
CA SER A 178 -18.41 4.61 1.44
C SER A 178 -17.21 3.83 1.99
N VAL A 179 -17.46 2.94 2.95
CA VAL A 179 -16.47 2.25 3.79
C VAL A 179 -16.69 0.74 3.69
N ILE A 180 -15.60 -0.02 3.61
CA ILE A 180 -15.59 -1.48 3.67
C ILE A 180 -15.91 -1.92 5.10
N ASN A 181 -16.91 -2.78 5.26
CA ASN A 181 -17.24 -3.39 6.53
C ASN A 181 -16.41 -4.67 6.71
N GLY A 182 -15.28 -4.57 7.42
CA GLY A 182 -14.41 -5.70 7.68
C GLY A 182 -14.88 -6.53 8.87
N THR A 183 -14.78 -7.84 8.74
CA THR A 183 -15.11 -8.77 9.83
C THR A 183 -13.92 -8.92 10.78
N TYR A 184 -14.10 -8.67 12.09
CA TYR A 184 -13.03 -8.86 13.08
C TYR A 184 -12.56 -10.32 13.11
N ARG A 185 -11.23 -10.52 13.03
CA ARG A 185 -10.55 -11.81 12.80
C ARG A 185 -10.93 -12.50 11.48
N GLY A 186 -11.53 -11.76 10.56
CA GLY A 186 -11.73 -12.18 9.18
C GLY A 186 -10.42 -12.21 8.40
N PHE A 187 -10.47 -12.85 7.23
CA PHE A 187 -9.35 -12.94 6.32
C PHE A 187 -9.78 -12.47 4.94
N MET A 188 -9.33 -11.28 4.57
CA MET A 188 -9.81 -10.55 3.39
C MET A 188 -8.81 -10.69 2.25
N GLU A 189 -9.32 -11.01 1.06
CA GLU A 189 -8.59 -10.96 -0.20
C GLU A 189 -8.95 -9.68 -0.94
N VAL A 190 -7.94 -8.88 -1.28
CA VAL A 190 -8.12 -7.65 -2.06
C VAL A 190 -7.32 -7.76 -3.34
N ILE A 191 -8.01 -7.60 -4.47
CA ILE A 191 -7.45 -7.57 -5.81
C ILE A 191 -7.44 -6.12 -6.25
N LEU A 192 -6.26 -5.53 -6.36
CA LEU A 192 -6.08 -4.19 -6.89
C LEU A 192 -5.81 -4.31 -8.40
N GLN A 193 -6.74 -3.81 -9.22
CA GLN A 193 -6.68 -3.83 -10.67
C GLN A 193 -6.44 -2.41 -11.20
N ASN A 194 -5.36 -2.20 -11.93
CA ASN A 194 -4.99 -0.90 -12.47
C ASN A 194 -5.28 -0.79 -13.97
N ASN A 195 -6.35 -0.06 -14.31
CA ASN A 195 -6.72 0.23 -15.70
C ASN A 195 -6.31 1.64 -16.15
N GLU A 196 -5.40 2.29 -15.42
CA GLU A 196 -4.77 3.52 -15.83
C GLU A 196 -3.46 3.24 -16.57
N THR A 197 -2.93 4.27 -17.24
CA THR A 197 -1.63 4.25 -17.91
C THR A 197 -0.46 4.50 -16.94
N ARG A 198 -0.75 4.94 -15.71
CA ARG A 198 0.23 5.21 -14.67
C ARG A 198 0.22 4.11 -13.63
N MET A 199 1.40 3.77 -13.12
CA MET A 199 1.51 2.85 -11.98
C MET A 199 0.85 3.46 -10.75
N GLN A 200 0.17 2.63 -9.99
CA GLN A 200 -0.42 3.01 -8.70
C GLN A 200 0.37 2.35 -7.57
N SER A 201 0.33 2.97 -6.40
CA SER A 201 0.80 2.37 -5.15
C SER A 201 -0.31 2.54 -4.14
N TYR A 202 -0.74 1.46 -3.51
CA TYR A 202 -1.81 1.46 -2.52
C TYR A 202 -1.27 1.13 -1.15
N HIS A 203 -1.63 1.93 -0.17
CA HIS A 203 -1.27 1.74 1.23
C HIS A 203 -2.51 1.37 2.05
N LEU A 204 -2.38 0.36 2.91
CA LEU A 204 -3.38 0.01 3.90
C LEU A 204 -2.86 0.34 5.30
N SER A 205 -3.46 1.35 5.92
CA SER A 205 -3.12 1.72 7.30
C SER A 205 -3.45 0.61 8.29
N GLY A 206 -2.69 0.51 9.38
CA GLY A 206 -2.97 -0.43 10.47
C GLY A 206 -2.69 -1.90 10.18
N TYR A 207 -2.30 -2.25 8.94
CA TYR A 207 -2.06 -3.63 8.53
C TYR A 207 -0.78 -3.77 7.72
N ALA A 208 -0.09 -4.89 7.91
CA ALA A 208 0.75 -5.47 6.87
C ALA A 208 -0.09 -6.52 6.11
N VAL A 209 0.10 -6.58 4.80
CA VAL A 209 -0.64 -7.41 3.85
C VAL A 209 0.33 -8.36 3.16
N PHE A 210 -0.09 -9.61 2.93
CA PHE A 210 0.70 -10.58 2.20
C PHE A 210 0.49 -10.39 0.70
N VAL A 211 1.55 -10.03 -0.02
CA VAL A 211 1.50 -9.97 -1.50
C VAL A 211 1.57 -11.39 -2.04
N VAL A 212 0.44 -11.89 -2.54
CA VAL A 212 0.33 -13.28 -2.99
C VAL A 212 0.41 -13.43 -4.49
N GLY A 213 0.06 -12.40 -5.27
CA GLY A 213 0.14 -12.48 -6.72
C GLY A 213 0.18 -11.11 -7.36
N MET A 214 0.82 -11.04 -8.52
CA MET A 214 0.86 -9.87 -9.39
C MET A 214 0.96 -10.40 -10.81
N ASP A 215 0.25 -9.83 -11.78
CA ASP A 215 0.47 -10.12 -13.21
C ASP A 215 -0.11 -9.03 -14.11
N TYR A 216 0.34 -8.99 -15.37
CA TYR A 216 -0.27 -8.16 -16.40
C TYR A 216 -1.61 -8.75 -16.87
N GLY A 217 -2.48 -7.89 -17.38
CA GLY A 217 -3.82 -8.23 -17.82
C GLY A 217 -4.89 -8.00 -16.76
N GLU A 218 -6.06 -8.61 -16.97
CA GLU A 218 -7.18 -8.56 -16.05
C GLU A 218 -7.14 -9.78 -15.13
N TRP A 219 -7.29 -9.56 -13.83
CA TRP A 219 -7.40 -10.65 -12.87
C TRP A 219 -8.65 -11.51 -13.15
N SER A 220 -8.53 -12.81 -12.92
CA SER A 220 -9.66 -13.75 -12.94
C SER A 220 -9.52 -14.76 -11.79
N ASP A 221 -10.58 -15.51 -11.49
CA ASP A 221 -10.50 -16.53 -10.43
C ASP A 221 -9.38 -17.56 -10.67
N ASN A 222 -9.08 -17.88 -11.95
CA ASN A 222 -7.99 -18.76 -12.35
C ASN A 222 -6.60 -18.22 -11.96
N SER A 223 -6.46 -16.91 -11.82
CA SER A 223 -5.21 -16.26 -11.40
C SER A 223 -4.77 -16.70 -10.00
N ARG A 224 -5.67 -17.24 -9.16
CA ARG A 224 -5.30 -17.82 -7.86
C ARG A 224 -4.36 -19.02 -7.98
N GLY A 225 -4.29 -19.66 -9.14
CA GLY A 225 -3.34 -20.73 -9.43
C GLY A 225 -1.87 -20.29 -9.38
N THR A 226 -1.59 -18.99 -9.52
CA THR A 226 -0.22 -18.44 -9.48
C THR A 226 0.14 -17.83 -8.11
N TYR A 227 -0.75 -17.93 -7.12
CA TYR A 227 -0.55 -17.28 -5.84
C TYR A 227 0.57 -17.93 -5.02
N ASN A 228 1.48 -17.09 -4.53
CA ASN A 228 2.41 -17.46 -3.50
C ASN A 228 1.73 -17.51 -2.13
N LYS A 229 1.41 -18.72 -1.69
CA LYS A 229 0.75 -19.01 -0.41
C LYS A 229 1.70 -19.43 0.72
N TRP A 230 3.02 -19.28 0.52
CA TRP A 230 4.02 -19.75 1.47
C TRP A 230 4.84 -18.61 2.10
N ASP A 231 5.55 -17.85 1.27
CA ASP A 231 6.59 -16.87 1.67
C ASP A 231 6.43 -15.55 0.89
N GLY A 232 5.19 -15.17 0.61
CA GLY A 232 4.81 -13.89 0.03
C GLY A 232 5.20 -12.77 0.98
N ILE A 233 5.91 -11.77 0.47
CA ILE A 233 6.41 -10.68 1.31
C ILE A 233 5.24 -9.92 1.96
N ALA A 234 5.35 -9.70 3.27
CA ALA A 234 4.43 -8.85 4.00
C ALA A 234 4.83 -7.38 3.82
N ARG A 235 3.89 -6.55 3.35
CA ARG A 235 4.10 -5.14 3.02
C ARG A 235 2.96 -4.28 3.58
N THR A 236 3.15 -2.98 3.70
CA THR A 236 2.08 -2.01 3.97
C THR A 236 1.62 -1.29 2.70
N THR A 237 2.52 -1.18 1.72
CA THR A 237 2.30 -0.48 0.46
C THR A 237 2.63 -1.38 -0.73
N VAL A 238 1.67 -1.53 -1.65
CA VAL A 238 1.77 -2.43 -2.79
C VAL A 238 1.62 -1.66 -4.10
N GLN A 239 2.50 -1.93 -5.05
CA GLN A 239 2.45 -1.35 -6.38
C GLN A 239 1.53 -2.15 -7.30
N VAL A 240 0.88 -1.46 -8.23
CA VAL A 240 0.05 -2.05 -9.28
C VAL A 240 0.40 -1.38 -10.60
N TYR A 241 1.02 -2.15 -11.50
CA TYR A 241 1.52 -1.64 -12.77
C TYR A 241 0.37 -1.28 -13.74
N PRO A 242 0.61 -0.41 -14.75
CA PRO A 242 -0.38 -0.10 -15.77
C PRO A 242 -0.88 -1.37 -16.48
N GLY A 243 -2.21 -1.56 -16.55
CA GLY A 243 -2.82 -2.73 -17.18
C GLY A 243 -2.53 -4.05 -16.46
N ALA A 244 -2.27 -4.00 -15.15
CA ALA A 244 -1.93 -5.15 -14.33
C ALA A 244 -2.78 -5.23 -13.07
N TRP A 245 -2.64 -6.33 -12.34
CA TRP A 245 -3.26 -6.55 -11.05
C TRP A 245 -2.25 -6.96 -9.98
N THR A 246 -2.64 -6.77 -8.73
CA THR A 246 -1.94 -7.26 -7.54
C THR A 246 -2.96 -7.76 -6.54
N ALA A 247 -2.76 -8.97 -6.06
CA ALA A 247 -3.58 -9.61 -5.06
C ALA A 247 -2.87 -9.63 -3.72
N ILE A 248 -3.59 -9.21 -2.68
CA ILE A 248 -3.11 -9.17 -1.31
C ILE A 248 -4.08 -9.91 -0.38
N LEU A 249 -3.52 -10.52 0.65
CA LEU A 249 -4.30 -11.11 1.75
C LEU A 249 -4.08 -10.31 3.03
N VAL A 250 -5.15 -10.05 3.75
CA VAL A 250 -5.17 -9.21 4.96
C VAL A 250 -5.84 -9.98 6.10
N SER A 251 -5.16 -10.13 7.22
CA SER A 251 -5.77 -10.65 8.46
C SER A 251 -6.33 -9.47 9.25
N LEU A 252 -7.65 -9.43 9.49
CA LEU A 252 -8.34 -8.31 10.11
C LEU A 252 -8.36 -8.44 11.64
N ASP A 253 -7.18 -8.46 12.26
CA ASP A 253 -7.00 -8.58 13.70
C ASP A 253 -6.89 -7.23 14.45
N ASN A 254 -6.82 -6.12 13.72
CA ASN A 254 -6.66 -4.78 14.26
C ASN A 254 -7.97 -3.96 14.21
N VAL A 255 -8.63 -3.84 15.35
CA VAL A 255 -9.90 -3.12 15.47
C VAL A 255 -9.70 -1.62 15.24
N GLY A 256 -10.58 -1.00 14.47
CA GLY A 256 -10.52 0.42 14.16
C GLY A 256 -11.06 0.77 12.77
N VAL A 257 -10.68 1.94 12.28
CA VAL A 257 -11.04 2.41 10.95
C VAL A 257 -9.77 2.78 10.21
N TRP A 258 -9.45 2.02 9.17
CA TRP A 258 -8.13 2.01 8.54
C TRP A 258 -8.22 2.40 7.09
N ASN A 259 -7.43 3.39 6.67
CA ASN A 259 -7.50 3.93 5.31
C ASN A 259 -6.82 2.98 4.31
N LEU A 260 -7.48 2.73 3.19
CA LEU A 260 -6.93 2.11 2.00
C LEU A 260 -6.91 3.15 0.89
N ARG A 261 -5.73 3.67 0.54
CA ARG A 261 -5.62 4.79 -0.41
C ARG A 261 -4.50 4.61 -1.41
N SER A 262 -4.61 5.35 -2.52
CA SER A 262 -3.45 5.60 -3.38
C SER A 262 -2.43 6.47 -2.64
N GLU A 263 -1.16 6.13 -2.75
CA GLU A 263 -0.02 6.96 -2.32
C GLU A 263 0.31 8.05 -3.35
N ASN A 264 -0.29 8.00 -4.55
CA ASN A 264 -0.25 9.14 -5.46
C ASN A 264 -1.13 10.27 -4.91
N LEU A 265 -0.51 11.37 -4.50
CA LEU A 265 -1.17 12.49 -3.84
C LEU A 265 -2.28 13.13 -4.70
N ASP A 266 -2.13 13.18 -6.02
CA ASP A 266 -3.17 13.70 -6.91
C ASP A 266 -4.39 12.78 -6.92
N SER A 267 -4.17 11.48 -7.11
CA SER A 267 -5.24 10.47 -7.06
C SER A 267 -5.94 10.47 -5.70
N TRP A 268 -5.18 10.54 -4.61
CA TRP A 268 -5.73 10.60 -3.26
C TRP A 268 -6.58 11.85 -3.05
N TYR A 269 -6.04 13.03 -3.36
CA TYR A 269 -6.76 14.30 -3.26
C TYR A 269 -8.07 14.30 -4.08
N LEU A 270 -8.05 13.62 -5.23
CA LEU A 270 -9.21 13.48 -6.11
C LEU A 270 -10.21 12.39 -5.67
N GLY A 271 -9.95 11.66 -4.59
CA GLY A 271 -10.88 10.72 -3.95
C GLY A 271 -10.60 9.23 -4.20
N GLN A 272 -9.40 8.84 -4.62
CA GLN A 272 -9.03 7.43 -4.82
C GLN A 272 -8.61 6.76 -3.51
N GLU A 273 -9.58 6.61 -2.60
CA GLU A 273 -9.42 5.98 -1.31
C GLU A 273 -10.72 5.33 -0.83
N THR A 274 -10.62 4.51 0.20
CA THR A 274 -11.72 4.07 1.06
C THR A 274 -11.17 3.77 2.44
N TYR A 275 -12.00 3.27 3.34
CA TYR A 275 -11.60 2.82 4.67
C TYR A 275 -12.13 1.41 4.91
N VAL A 276 -11.41 0.65 5.72
CA VAL A 276 -11.83 -0.64 6.27
C VAL A 276 -12.19 -0.40 7.73
N ARG A 277 -13.46 -0.58 8.08
CA ARG A 277 -13.93 -0.54 9.46
C ARG A 277 -13.97 -1.96 10.02
N VAL A 278 -13.22 -2.21 11.07
CA VAL A 278 -13.20 -3.48 11.79
C VAL A 278 -13.66 -3.24 13.22
N VAL A 279 -14.71 -3.93 13.65
CA VAL A 279 -15.27 -3.79 15.01
C VAL A 279 -15.28 -5.12 15.72
N ASN A 280 -14.75 -5.14 16.94
CA ASN A 280 -14.93 -6.24 17.86
C ASN A 280 -16.31 -6.09 18.52
N PRO A 281 -17.22 -7.09 18.40
CA PRO A 281 -18.53 -7.03 19.06
C PRO A 281 -18.44 -7.10 20.59
N GLU A 282 -17.32 -7.55 21.14
CA GLU A 282 -17.10 -7.57 22.60
C GLU A 282 -16.67 -6.19 23.10
N GLU A 283 -17.45 -5.58 23.99
CA GLU A 283 -17.13 -4.31 24.64
C GLU A 283 -16.00 -4.49 25.67
N THR A 284 -14.75 -4.57 25.18
CA THR A 284 -13.55 -4.62 26.02
C THR A 284 -12.55 -3.56 25.61
N ASN A 285 -11.92 -2.89 26.58
CA ASN A 285 -10.78 -1.98 26.33
C ASN A 285 -9.48 -2.74 25.97
N LYS A 286 -9.58 -4.03 25.60
CA LYS A 286 -8.42 -4.86 25.26
C LYS A 286 -8.05 -4.73 23.78
N THR A 287 -9.02 -4.46 22.92
CA THR A 287 -8.81 -4.41 21.46
C THR A 287 -8.68 -3.02 20.89
N GLU A 288 -9.12 -1.99 21.62
CA GLU A 288 -8.94 -0.58 21.24
C GLU A 288 -8.56 0.25 22.46
N PHE A 289 -7.70 1.24 22.24
CA PHE A 289 -7.38 2.24 23.26
C PHE A 289 -8.54 3.21 23.47
N PRO A 290 -8.72 3.74 24.69
CA PRO A 290 -9.67 4.82 24.94
C PRO A 290 -9.30 6.07 24.11
N ILE A 291 -10.29 6.90 23.79
CA ILE A 291 -10.03 8.20 23.14
C ILE A 291 -9.08 9.01 24.04
N PRO A 292 -7.98 9.56 23.48
CA PRO A 292 -7.10 10.46 24.22
C PRO A 292 -7.81 11.74 24.68
N ASP A 293 -7.45 12.30 25.83
CA ASP A 293 -8.06 13.52 26.38
C ASP A 293 -7.92 14.75 25.47
N ASN A 294 -6.90 14.75 24.60
CA ASN A 294 -6.62 15.80 23.63
C ASN A 294 -7.18 15.50 22.22
N ALA A 295 -8.09 14.53 22.09
CA ALA A 295 -8.73 14.26 20.81
C ALA A 295 -9.49 15.50 20.29
N LEU A 296 -9.36 15.74 18.98
CA LEU A 296 -10.03 16.84 18.30
C LEU A 296 -11.40 16.39 17.78
N PHE A 297 -12.43 17.13 18.13
CA PHE A 297 -13.81 16.92 17.72
C PHE A 297 -14.22 17.97 16.69
N CYS A 298 -14.79 17.53 15.57
CA CYS A 298 -15.29 18.41 14.51
C CYS A 298 -16.58 17.85 13.88
N GLY A 299 -17.16 18.60 12.95
CA GLY A 299 -18.42 18.26 12.30
C GLY A 299 -19.58 18.17 13.30
N ALA A 300 -20.34 17.08 13.25
CA ALA A 300 -21.48 16.83 14.14
C ALA A 300 -21.09 16.75 15.62
N LEU A 301 -19.82 16.45 15.91
CA LEU A 301 -19.29 16.35 17.27
C LEU A 301 -18.59 17.64 17.73
N GLY A 302 -18.60 18.73 16.94
CA GLY A 302 -17.90 19.97 17.29
C GLY A 302 -18.27 20.55 18.66
N LYS A 303 -19.50 20.31 19.15
CA LYS A 303 -19.95 20.73 20.50
C LYS A 303 -19.20 20.04 21.64
N MET A 304 -18.51 18.92 21.37
CA MET A 304 -17.71 18.17 22.35
C MET A 304 -16.27 18.68 22.45
N GLN A 305 -15.87 19.63 21.59
CA GLN A 305 -14.52 20.18 21.58
C GLN A 305 -14.26 20.99 22.86
N LYS A 306 -13.40 20.46 23.73
CA LYS A 306 -13.09 21.08 25.05
C LYS A 306 -12.27 22.36 24.95
N TYR A 307 -11.56 22.58 23.83
CA TYR A 307 -10.73 23.76 23.60
C TYR A 307 -10.97 24.31 22.19
N ALA A 308 -11.59 25.49 22.10
CA ALA A 308 -11.53 26.28 20.87
C ALA A 308 -10.08 26.75 20.72
N SER A 309 -9.38 26.26 19.69
CA SER A 309 -8.17 26.93 19.22
C SER A 309 -8.55 28.38 18.92
N LYS A 310 -8.00 29.32 19.70
CA LYS A 310 -8.04 30.75 19.36
C LYS A 310 -7.37 30.98 18.02
#